data_AF-A0A5N9AET3-F1
#
_entry.id   AF-A0A5N9AET3-F1
#
_cell.length_a   1.000
_cell.length_b   1.000
_cell.length_c   1.000
_cell.angle_alpha   90.00
_cell.angle_beta   90.00
_cell.angle_gamma   90.00
#
_symmetry.space_group_name_H-M   'P 1'
#
loop_
_entity.id
_entity.type
_entity.pdbx_description
1 polymer ?
#
loop_
_entity_poly.entity_id
_entity_poly.type
_entity_poly.pdbx_seq_one_letter_code
_entity_poly.pdbx_strand_id
1 'polypeptide(L)'
;MAIFELAIADEDVQRVFDAVCGNYNRPEKVDNPDFDPNLPEHEASNPRQIDNPETQGSFVHRMVRQFLSDHVAAYEINLAKQQAVENTSVDVDITDPQP
;
A
#
# COMPACT_ATOMS: atom_id res chain seq x y z
N MET A 1 -0.99 -22.19 -11.12
CA MET A 1 -1.60 -21.15 -10.27
C MET A 1 -1.42 -21.58 -8.83
N ALA A 2 -0.76 -20.76 -8.00
CA ALA A 2 -0.68 -20.99 -6.57
C ALA A 2 -1.75 -20.14 -5.87
N ILE A 3 -2.37 -20.68 -4.82
CA ILE A 3 -3.36 -19.97 -4.00
C ILE A 3 -2.76 -19.80 -2.61
N PHE A 4 -2.81 -18.57 -2.09
CA PHE A 4 -2.45 -18.26 -0.72
C PHE A 4 -3.74 -18.02 0.07
N GLU A 5 -3.98 -18.83 1.09
CA GLU A 5 -5.17 -18.76 1.94
C GLU A 5 -4.76 -18.51 3.39
N LEU A 6 -5.49 -17.62 4.07
CA LEU A 6 -5.33 -17.33 5.48
C LEU A 6 -6.66 -17.66 6.18
N ALA A 7 -6.64 -18.69 7.02
CA ALA A 7 -7.77 -19.03 7.89
C ALA A 7 -7.60 -18.33 9.24
N ILE A 8 -8.61 -17.57 9.65
CA ILE A 8 -8.68 -16.91 10.95
C ILE A 8 -9.90 -17.48 11.65
N ALA A 9 -9.75 -17.89 12.93
CA ALA A 9 -10.87 -18.34 13.72
C ALA A 9 -11.87 -17.19 13.92
N ASP A 10 -13.17 -17.48 13.84
CA ASP A 10 -14.23 -16.46 13.91
C ASP A 10 -14.10 -15.55 15.16
N GLU A 11 -13.70 -16.13 16.29
CA GLU A 11 -13.47 -15.42 17.55
C GLU A 11 -12.33 -14.39 17.49
N ASP A 12 -11.38 -14.57 16.57
CA ASP A 12 -10.19 -13.74 16.42
C ASP A 12 -10.28 -12.77 15.23
N VAL A 13 -11.28 -12.89 14.35
CA VAL A 13 -11.42 -12.07 13.14
C VAL A 13 -11.40 -10.58 13.47
N GLN A 14 -12.20 -10.16 14.45
CA GLN A 14 -12.29 -8.75 14.83
C GLN A 14 -10.96 -8.23 15.38
N ARG A 15 -10.27 -9.04 16.20
CA ARG A 15 -8.94 -8.67 16.76
C ARG A 15 -7.91 -8.47 15.66
N VAL A 16 -7.90 -9.34 14.64
CA VAL A 16 -7.00 -9.19 13.48
C VAL A 16 -7.35 -7.93 12.70
N PHE A 17 -8.64 -7.68 12.47
CA PHE A 17 -9.07 -6.50 11.72
C PHE A 17 -8.72 -5.20 12.43
N ASP A 18 -8.99 -5.11 13.73
CA ASP A 18 -8.66 -3.95 14.55
C ASP A 18 -7.14 -3.72 14.59
N ALA A 19 -6.34 -4.79 14.74
CA ALA A 19 -4.88 -4.68 14.74
C ALA A 19 -4.34 -4.13 13.39
N VAL A 20 -4.81 -4.65 12.26
CA VAL A 20 -4.38 -4.17 10.95
C VAL A 20 -4.89 -2.76 10.67
N CYS A 21 -6.15 -2.47 10.97
CA CYS A 21 -6.72 -1.13 10.80
C CYS A 21 -5.98 -0.10 11.65
N GLY A 22 -5.62 -0.44 12.90
CA GLY A 22 -4.83 0.40 13.78
C GLY A 22 -3.41 0.62 13.26
N ASN A 23 -2.72 -0.43 12.84
CA ASN A 23 -1.34 -0.34 12.35
C ASN A 23 -1.20 0.51 11.09
N TYR A 24 -2.19 0.45 10.19
CA TYR A 24 -2.19 1.21 8.94
C TYR A 24 -3.05 2.48 9.02
N ASN A 25 -3.45 2.90 10.22
CA ASN A 25 -4.22 4.11 10.49
C ASN A 25 -5.47 4.27 9.59
N ARG A 26 -6.28 3.22 9.47
CA ARG A 26 -7.55 3.30 8.71
C ARG A 26 -8.45 4.37 9.34
N PRO A 27 -8.84 5.41 8.60
CA PRO A 27 -9.73 6.44 9.14
C PRO A 27 -11.16 5.90 9.29
N GLU A 28 -11.83 6.26 10.38
CA GLU A 28 -13.25 5.95 10.58
C GLU A 28 -14.14 6.81 9.70
N LYS A 29 -13.74 8.05 9.46
CA LYS A 29 -14.41 9.01 8.58
C LYS A 29 -13.48 9.48 7.47
N VAL A 30 -14.03 9.64 6.28
CA VAL A 30 -13.32 10.18 5.12
C VAL A 30 -14.00 11.46 4.68
N ASP A 31 -13.26 12.30 3.97
CA ASP A 31 -13.84 13.52 3.42
C ASP A 31 -14.97 13.17 2.46
N ASN A 32 -16.07 13.90 2.59
CA ASN A 32 -17.25 13.68 1.76
C ASN A 32 -16.96 14.18 0.34
N PRO A 33 -16.94 13.31 -0.68
CA PRO A 33 -16.73 13.75 -2.07
C PRO A 33 -17.88 14.64 -2.58
N ASP A 34 -19.05 14.56 -1.95
CA ASP A 34 -20.25 15.32 -2.32
C ASP A 34 -20.43 16.62 -1.51
N PHE A 35 -19.42 17.01 -0.71
CA PHE A 35 -19.48 18.25 0.08
C PHE A 35 -19.50 19.49 -0.83
N ASP A 36 -20.53 20.33 -0.68
CA ASP A 36 -20.64 21.61 -1.37
C ASP A 36 -20.18 22.78 -0.47
N PRO A 37 -19.06 23.45 -0.77
CA PRO A 37 -18.56 24.57 0.03
C PRO A 37 -19.43 25.83 -0.05
N ASN A 38 -20.39 25.90 -0.99
CA ASN A 38 -21.30 27.04 -1.13
C ASN A 38 -22.55 26.92 -0.25
N LEU A 39 -22.82 25.73 0.29
CA LEU A 39 -23.89 25.48 1.23
C LEU A 39 -23.34 25.47 2.67
N PRO A 40 -24.15 25.89 3.66
CA PRO A 40 -23.76 25.74 5.06
C PRO A 40 -23.49 24.26 5.38
N GLU A 41 -22.44 24.01 6.16
CA GLU A 41 -22.12 22.67 6.65
C GLU A 41 -23.27 22.15 7.53
N HIS A 42 -23.74 20.94 7.23
CA HIS A 42 -24.87 20.35 7.93
C HIS A 42 -24.79 18.82 7.91
N GLU A 43 -24.77 18.20 9.09
CA GLU A 43 -24.55 16.76 9.29
C GLU A 43 -25.43 15.85 8.40
N ALA A 44 -26.70 16.22 8.15
CA ALA A 44 -27.62 15.36 7.41
C ALA A 44 -27.67 15.61 5.89
N SER A 45 -27.20 16.77 5.42
CA SER A 45 -27.43 17.21 4.03
C SER A 45 -26.19 17.73 3.31
N ASN A 46 -25.20 18.23 4.05
CA ASN A 46 -23.91 18.67 3.53
C ASN A 46 -22.81 18.42 4.58
N PRO A 47 -22.61 17.16 5.03
CA PRO A 47 -21.57 16.86 5.99
C PRO A 47 -20.21 16.98 5.33
N ARG A 48 -19.23 17.48 6.08
CA ARG A 48 -17.85 17.61 5.60
C ARG A 48 -17.13 16.26 5.52
N GLN A 49 -17.48 15.35 6.42
CA GLN A 49 -16.93 14.00 6.46
C GLN A 49 -18.06 12.97 6.57
N ILE A 50 -17.89 11.85 5.89
CA ILE A 50 -18.79 10.70 5.93
C ILE A 50 -18.08 9.51 6.57
N ASP A 51 -18.85 8.55 7.06
CA ASP A 51 -18.26 7.28 7.52
C ASP A 51 -17.52 6.62 6.36
N ASN A 52 -16.37 6.02 6.67
CA ASN A 52 -15.53 5.39 5.67
C ASN A 52 -16.31 4.27 4.97
N PRO A 53 -16.58 4.39 3.65
CA PRO A 53 -17.38 3.41 2.92
C PRO A 53 -16.64 2.07 2.77
N GLU A 54 -15.32 2.05 2.97
CA GLU A 54 -14.53 0.81 2.98
C GLU A 54 -14.67 0.10 4.33
N THR A 55 -15.25 -1.10 4.31
CA THR A 55 -15.32 -1.97 5.49
C THR A 55 -13.92 -2.35 5.97
N GLN A 56 -13.77 -2.62 7.28
CA GLN A 56 -12.50 -3.07 7.84
C GLN A 56 -11.95 -4.30 7.09
N GLY A 57 -12.78 -5.31 6.79
CA GLY A 57 -12.34 -6.50 6.06
C GLY A 57 -11.82 -6.20 4.66
N SER A 58 -12.48 -5.32 3.91
CA SER A 58 -12.00 -4.88 2.59
C SER A 58 -10.66 -4.16 2.68
N PHE A 59 -10.51 -3.27 3.67
CA PHE A 59 -9.26 -2.58 3.95
C PHE A 59 -8.13 -3.56 4.28
N VAL A 60 -8.38 -4.53 5.17
CA VAL A 60 -7.39 -5.55 5.55
C VAL A 60 -6.98 -6.39 4.34
N HIS A 61 -7.93 -6.85 3.53
CA HIS A 61 -7.61 -7.60 2.32
C HIS A 61 -6.75 -6.79 1.34
N ARG A 62 -7.05 -5.50 1.18
CA ARG A 62 -6.25 -4.59 0.35
C ARG A 62 -4.83 -4.46 0.90
N MET A 63 -4.68 -4.30 2.22
CA MET A 63 -3.36 -4.19 2.87
C MET A 63 -2.53 -5.47 2.76
N VAL A 64 -3.13 -6.65 2.92
CA VAL A 64 -2.43 -7.93 2.74
C VAL A 64 -1.96 -8.10 1.29
N ARG A 65 -2.80 -7.75 0.31
CA ARG A 65 -2.40 -7.79 -1.11
C ARG A 65 -1.27 -6.82 -1.40
N GLN A 66 -1.37 -5.58 -0.90
CA GLN A 66 -0.34 -4.57 -1.08
C GLN A 66 0.99 -5.02 -0.48
N PHE A 67 0.97 -5.55 0.75
CA PHE A 67 2.15 -6.08 1.42
C PHE A 67 2.87 -7.14 0.56
N LEU A 68 2.13 -8.10 0.00
CA LEU A 68 2.70 -9.12 -0.88
C LEU A 68 3.26 -8.52 -2.17
N SER A 69 2.52 -7.61 -2.80
CA SER A 69 2.97 -6.91 -4.00
C SER A 69 4.26 -6.11 -3.77
N ASP A 70 4.36 -5.39 -2.66
CA ASP A 70 5.53 -4.59 -2.31
C ASP A 70 6.78 -5.45 -2.07
N HIS A 71 6.62 -6.60 -1.42
CA HIS A 71 7.72 -7.53 -1.19
C HIS A 71 8.24 -8.13 -2.50
N VAL A 72 7.34 -8.49 -3.41
CA VAL A 72 7.74 -8.96 -4.75
C VAL A 72 8.45 -7.86 -5.52
N ALA A 73 7.90 -6.65 -5.54
CA ALA A 73 8.52 -5.51 -6.23
C ALA A 73 9.93 -5.22 -5.68
N ALA A 74 10.09 -5.21 -4.35
CA ALA A 74 11.39 -4.99 -3.72
C ALA A 74 12.39 -6.10 -4.06
N TYR A 75 11.97 -7.36 -4.09
CA TYR A 75 12.79 -8.48 -4.50
C TYR A 75 13.28 -8.33 -5.95
N GLU A 76 12.35 -8.08 -6.88
CA GLU A 76 12.68 -7.93 -8.30
C GLU A 76 13.59 -6.73 -8.57
N ILE A 77 13.37 -5.60 -7.89
CA ILE A 77 14.27 -4.43 -7.99
C ILE A 77 15.68 -4.80 -7.53
N ASN A 78 15.82 -5.54 -6.44
CA ASN A 78 17.13 -5.94 -5.92
C ASN A 78 17.84 -6.92 -6.85
N LEU A 79 17.10 -7.87 -7.43
CA LEU A 79 17.63 -8.79 -8.43
C LEU A 79 18.12 -8.04 -9.68
N ALA A 80 17.32 -7.10 -10.19
CA ALA A 80 17.69 -6.27 -11.34
C ALA A 80 18.94 -5.43 -11.06
N LYS A 81 19.08 -4.87 -9.85
CA LYS A 81 20.30 -4.14 -9.44
C LYS A 81 21.53 -5.04 -9.45
N GLN A 82 21.43 -6.26 -8.91
CA GLN A 82 22.55 -7.21 -8.89
C GLN A 82 22.98 -7.59 -10.32
N GLN A 83 22.01 -7.93 -11.16
CA GLN A 83 22.27 -8.25 -12.57
C GLN A 83 22.89 -7.06 -13.32
N ALA A 84 22.44 -5.83 -13.06
CA ALA A 84 23.03 -4.64 -13.67
C ALA A 84 24.50 -4.45 -13.25
N VAL A 85 24.82 -4.67 -11.96
CA VAL A 85 26.21 -4.60 -11.47
C VAL A 85 27.08 -5.65 -12.14
N GLU A 86 26.62 -6.90 -12.24
CA GLU A 86 27.38 -8.00 -12.87
C GLU A 86 27.63 -7.78 -14.37
N ASN A 87 26.65 -7.20 -15.07
CA ASN A 87 26.74 -6.95 -16.51
C ASN A 87 27.39 -5.60 -16.87
N THR A 88 27.69 -4.75 -15.89
CA THR A 88 28.36 -3.48 -16.15
C THR A 88 29.86 -3.72 -16.35
N SER A 89 30.35 -3.46 -17.56
CA SER A 89 31.79 -3.43 -17.84
C SER A 89 32.43 -2.26 -17.09
N VAL A 90 33.16 -2.57 -16.02
CA VAL A 90 33.93 -1.60 -15.23
C VAL A 90 35.32 -1.32 -15.81
N ASP A 91 35.69 -2.00 -16.89
CA ASP A 91 36.98 -1.81 -17.55
C ASP A 91 36.93 -0.53 -18.39
N VAL A 92 37.56 0.52 -17.87
CA VAL A 92 37.73 1.80 -18.54
C VAL A 92 39.22 1.99 -18.75
N ASP A 93 39.68 1.87 -19.98
CA ASP A 93 41.09 2.08 -20.33
C ASP A 93 41.37 3.57 -20.44
N ILE A 94 41.94 4.15 -19.37
CA ILE A 94 42.35 5.55 -19.31
C ILE A 94 43.84 5.61 -19.62
N THR A 95 44.17 5.86 -20.89
CA THR A 95 45.56 6.10 -21.33
C THR A 95 45.78 7.59 -21.59
N ASP A 96 46.93 8.10 -21.14
CA ASP A 96 47.34 9.48 -21.41
C ASP A 96 47.64 9.67 -22.91
N PRO A 97 47.19 10.79 -23.52
CA PRO A 97 47.51 11.09 -24.91
C PRO A 97 49.02 11.19 -25.07
N GLN A 98 49.58 10.40 -26.00
CA GLN A 98 51.01 10.39 -26.27
C GLN A 98 51.49 11.76 -26.79
N PRO A 99 52.67 12.23 -26.34
CA PRO A 99 53.22 13.54 -26.69
C PRO A 99 53.66 13.67 -28.16
#